data_AF-A0A8F9XKK6-F1
#
_entry.id   AF-A0A8F9XKK6-F1
#
_cell.length_a   1.000
_cell.length_b   1.000
_cell.length_c   1.000
_cell.angle_alpha   90.00
_cell.angle_beta   90.00
_cell.angle_gamma   90.00
#
_symmetry.space_group_name_H-M   'P 1'
#
loop_
_entity.id
_entity.type
_entity.pdbx_description
1 polymer ?
#
loop_
_entity_poly.entity_id
_entity_poly.type
_entity_poly.pdbx_seq_one_letter_code
_entity_poly.pdbx_strand_id
1 'polypeptide(L)'
;MIAPAQPDLVTVNIDGKEIAVPRGTNVIEAARLVAIDVPHYCYHPKLSVVGNCRMCLIEMGLPAVDPATKAPIMDPASGKQKINWMPRPQIGCATNVSPGLHVRTTTPQIKDCREGVMEFLLINHPLDCPICDQAGECKLQEQATQYGRGYSRFVEQKNVKPKRTPLGPRVMLDDERCILCSRCIRFCKEVAKDDVLGFIDRGSFSTLTCYPGKQLENNYSLNTVDICPVGALTSTDFRFKMRVWFLKQTNSIDTESSVGANTVVWSREGVIYRITPRRNDAVNDTWMADSGRLLYKQVAAPDRLSAITVQGAAGTLASAAAAASTLFQAGAVAVVGSGRSTVEEQFLTKQLAATLGARVSLVSRVGQGDKILISADRNPNLRGALVTGLIDTLPSAQLAALGAAIEAGQVKTVVAIGEDLAAAGLTAAQLAKVSIVYLGTHANATSVAAKIVVPTLTVFEKAGTFINQQFRIQKFARAVPGPAGASDDLAALSALIAAAGGAAIAADLPAIWAQLAAEVPALATMTYRNIPDTGLLLDGTPWSALPFVEGETLHYKPAAAPALATA
;
A
#
# COMPACT_ATOMS: atom_id res chain seq x y z
N MET A 1 19.96 -23.85 -10.56
CA MET A 1 18.60 -23.41 -10.93
C MET A 1 17.69 -24.63 -10.90
N ILE A 2 16.91 -24.81 -9.83
CA ILE A 2 15.83 -25.82 -9.82
C ILE A 2 14.67 -25.14 -10.54
N ALA A 3 14.31 -25.63 -11.73
CA ALA A 3 13.10 -25.16 -12.42
C ALA A 3 11.92 -25.31 -11.44
N PRO A 4 11.03 -24.29 -11.30
CA PRO A 4 9.86 -24.45 -10.46
C PRO A 4 9.09 -25.69 -10.94
N ALA A 5 8.80 -26.60 -10.01
CA ALA A 5 8.04 -27.82 -10.32
C ALA A 5 6.77 -27.41 -11.08
N GLN A 6 6.49 -28.06 -12.21
CA GLN A 6 5.27 -27.80 -12.95
C GLN A 6 4.08 -27.97 -11.99
N PRO A 7 3.15 -27.01 -11.93
CA PRO A 7 2.02 -27.10 -11.02
C PRO A 7 1.18 -28.33 -11.38
N ASP A 8 0.86 -29.17 -10.40
CA ASP A 8 -0.09 -30.28 -10.56
C ASP A 8 -1.48 -29.69 -10.79
N LEU A 9 -1.89 -29.63 -12.06
CA LEU A 9 -3.15 -29.04 -12.49
C LEU A 9 -4.26 -30.11 -12.50
N VAL A 10 -5.44 -29.73 -12.03
CA VAL A 10 -6.65 -30.53 -12.12
C VAL A 10 -7.70 -29.81 -12.96
N THR A 11 -8.36 -30.55 -13.84
CA THR A 11 -9.46 -30.03 -14.67
C THR A 11 -10.77 -30.08 -13.90
N VAL A 12 -11.45 -28.94 -13.85
CA VAL A 12 -12.78 -28.78 -13.25
C VAL A 12 -13.72 -28.07 -14.21
N ASN A 13 -15.01 -28.34 -14.09
CA ASN A 13 -16.07 -27.67 -14.83
C ASN A 13 -16.86 -26.74 -13.88
N ILE A 14 -16.94 -25.45 -14.23
CA ILE A 14 -17.70 -24.45 -13.46
C ILE A 14 -18.71 -23.79 -14.40
N ASP A 15 -20.00 -24.03 -14.15
CA ASP A 15 -21.12 -23.57 -14.98
C ASP A 15 -20.91 -23.86 -16.48
N GLY A 16 -20.41 -25.06 -16.79
CA GLY A 16 -20.16 -25.52 -18.16
C GLY A 16 -18.79 -25.14 -18.72
N LYS A 17 -18.01 -24.28 -18.05
CA LYS A 17 -16.67 -23.88 -18.48
C LYS A 17 -15.61 -24.79 -17.87
N GLU A 18 -14.78 -25.43 -18.70
CA GLU A 18 -13.65 -26.23 -18.23
C GLU A 18 -12.41 -25.36 -18.00
N ILE A 19 -11.75 -25.58 -16.86
CA ILE A 19 -10.49 -24.94 -16.52
C ILE A 19 -9.53 -25.91 -15.84
N ALA A 20 -8.25 -25.74 -16.13
CA ALA A 20 -7.17 -26.38 -15.41
C ALA A 20 -6.65 -25.43 -14.33
N VAL A 21 -6.68 -25.87 -13.08
CA VAL A 21 -6.26 -25.07 -11.91
C VAL A 21 -5.33 -25.89 -11.01
N PRO A 22 -4.43 -25.25 -10.25
CA PRO A 22 -3.57 -25.98 -9.31
C PRO A 22 -4.40 -26.80 -8.31
N ARG A 23 -3.98 -28.05 -8.06
CA ARG A 23 -4.59 -28.90 -7.03
C ARG A 23 -4.62 -28.15 -5.70
N GLY A 24 -5.75 -28.27 -5.00
CA GLY A 24 -5.94 -27.61 -3.70
C GLY A 24 -6.51 -26.19 -3.80
N THR A 25 -6.67 -25.62 -5.00
CA THR A 25 -7.39 -24.35 -5.18
C THR A 25 -8.83 -24.46 -4.64
N ASN A 26 -9.32 -23.47 -3.89
CA ASN A 26 -10.71 -23.45 -3.46
C ASN A 26 -11.63 -23.17 -4.66
N VAL A 27 -12.82 -23.76 -4.70
CA VAL A 27 -13.78 -23.57 -5.80
C VAL A 27 -14.11 -22.09 -6.02
N ILE A 28 -14.19 -21.28 -4.96
CA ILE A 28 -14.41 -19.84 -5.07
C ILE A 28 -13.32 -19.11 -5.88
N GLU A 29 -12.06 -19.52 -5.75
CA GLU A 29 -10.95 -18.93 -6.53
C GLU A 29 -10.94 -19.49 -7.95
N ALA A 30 -11.23 -20.78 -8.12
CA ALA A 30 -11.36 -21.38 -9.44
C ALA A 30 -12.49 -20.73 -10.26
N ALA A 31 -13.64 -20.46 -9.64
CA ALA A 31 -14.77 -19.75 -10.27
C ALA A 31 -14.37 -18.33 -10.71
N ARG A 32 -13.56 -17.64 -9.90
CA ARG A 32 -13.05 -16.30 -10.22
C ARG A 32 -12.20 -16.30 -11.50
N LEU A 33 -11.42 -17.35 -11.76
CA LEU A 33 -10.60 -17.47 -12.98
C LEU A 33 -11.42 -17.54 -14.27
N VAL A 34 -12.70 -17.93 -14.18
CA VAL A 34 -13.66 -17.93 -15.31
C VAL A 34 -14.67 -16.78 -15.25
N ALA A 35 -14.34 -15.74 -14.49
CA ALA A 35 -15.15 -14.54 -14.27
C ALA A 35 -16.54 -14.84 -13.66
N ILE A 36 -16.65 -15.90 -12.85
CA ILE A 36 -17.85 -16.22 -12.06
C ILE A 36 -17.58 -15.81 -10.61
N ASP A 37 -18.29 -14.79 -10.14
CA ASP A 37 -18.19 -14.34 -8.75
C ASP A 37 -19.16 -15.12 -7.86
N VAL A 38 -18.62 -15.80 -6.84
CA VAL A 38 -19.41 -16.51 -5.84
C VAL A 38 -19.55 -15.61 -4.61
N PRO A 39 -20.77 -15.21 -4.21
CA PRO A 39 -20.95 -14.24 -3.14
C PRO A 39 -20.47 -14.79 -1.80
N HIS A 40 -19.82 -13.94 -1.01
CA HIS A 40 -19.20 -14.36 0.25
C HIS A 40 -19.01 -13.18 1.23
N TYR A 41 -19.01 -13.50 2.53
CA TYR A 41 -18.75 -12.54 3.61
C TYR A 41 -17.60 -12.92 4.52
N CYS A 42 -17.47 -14.18 4.92
CA CYS A 42 -16.39 -14.59 5.83
C CYS A 42 -15.11 -14.93 5.07
N TYR A 43 -15.21 -15.47 3.86
CA TYR A 43 -14.04 -15.81 3.05
C TYR A 43 -13.19 -14.58 2.75
N HIS A 44 -11.87 -14.70 2.86
CA HIS A 44 -10.92 -13.68 2.45
C HIS A 44 -9.66 -14.41 1.97
N PRO A 45 -9.09 -14.07 0.80
CA PRO A 45 -8.03 -14.88 0.17
C PRO A 45 -6.73 -14.95 0.99
N LYS A 46 -6.54 -14.05 1.94
CA LYS A 46 -5.35 -13.96 2.80
C LYS A 46 -5.63 -14.30 4.28
N LEU A 47 -6.75 -14.97 4.57
CA LEU A 47 -7.09 -15.46 5.92
C LEU A 47 -7.58 -16.90 5.86
N SER A 48 -7.51 -17.62 6.98
CA SER A 48 -7.99 -19.00 7.07
C SER A 48 -9.48 -19.16 6.75
N VAL A 49 -9.90 -20.31 6.24
CA VAL A 49 -11.30 -20.55 5.85
C VAL A 49 -12.13 -21.05 7.04
N VAL A 50 -13.30 -20.45 7.28
CA VAL A 50 -14.19 -20.79 8.42
C VAL A 50 -15.60 -21.24 8.04
N GLY A 51 -16.13 -20.79 6.90
CA GLY A 51 -17.48 -21.16 6.45
C GLY A 51 -18.65 -20.58 7.28
N ASN A 52 -18.43 -19.60 8.16
CA ASN A 52 -19.45 -19.06 9.07
C ASN A 52 -20.70 -18.50 8.35
N CYS A 53 -20.52 -17.79 7.24
CA CYS A 53 -21.61 -17.01 6.63
C CYS A 53 -22.52 -17.79 5.67
N ARG A 54 -22.06 -18.93 5.14
CA ARG A 54 -22.78 -19.76 4.14
C ARG A 54 -23.26 -19.04 2.86
N MET A 55 -22.81 -17.82 2.56
CA MET A 55 -23.22 -17.12 1.34
C MET A 55 -22.66 -17.75 0.06
N CYS A 56 -21.52 -18.45 0.17
CA CYS A 56 -20.81 -19.08 -0.96
C CYS A 56 -21.34 -20.46 -1.36
N LEU A 57 -22.60 -20.76 -1.06
CA LEU A 57 -23.17 -22.06 -1.42
C LEU A 57 -23.18 -22.27 -2.93
N ILE A 58 -22.80 -23.49 -3.32
CA ILE A 58 -22.70 -23.99 -4.68
C ILE A 58 -23.26 -25.41 -4.76
N GLU A 59 -23.71 -25.81 -5.94
CA GLU A 59 -23.98 -27.21 -6.21
C GLU A 59 -22.71 -27.87 -6.72
N MET A 60 -22.40 -29.03 -6.17
CA MET A 60 -21.20 -29.80 -6.48
C MET A 60 -21.60 -31.18 -6.98
N GLY A 61 -20.94 -31.65 -8.03
CA GLY A 61 -21.15 -32.98 -8.59
C GLY A 61 -19.85 -33.61 -9.07
N LEU A 62 -19.86 -34.94 -9.14
CA LEU A 62 -18.75 -35.72 -9.69
C LEU A 62 -19.26 -36.63 -10.81
N PRO A 63 -18.40 -37.03 -11.76
CA PRO A 63 -18.79 -37.92 -12.84
C PRO A 63 -19.22 -39.27 -12.28
N ALA A 64 -20.36 -39.76 -12.73
CA ALA A 64 -20.97 -40.99 -12.26
C ALA A 64 -20.18 -42.20 -12.76
N VAL A 65 -19.83 -43.08 -11.84
CA VAL A 65 -19.17 -44.36 -12.12
C VAL A 65 -19.99 -45.50 -11.54
N ASP A 66 -20.01 -46.62 -12.24
CA ASP A 66 -20.64 -47.84 -11.74
C ASP A 66 -19.87 -48.34 -10.49
N PRO A 67 -20.54 -48.56 -9.34
CA PRO A 67 -19.87 -48.96 -8.12
C PRO A 67 -19.08 -50.26 -8.23
N ALA A 68 -19.56 -51.23 -9.03
CA ALA A 68 -18.99 -52.57 -9.19
C ALA A 68 -17.89 -52.60 -10.26
N THR A 69 -18.11 -51.96 -11.41
CA THR A 69 -17.18 -52.04 -12.55
C THR A 69 -16.24 -50.85 -12.68
N LYS A 70 -16.49 -49.76 -11.94
CA LYS A 70 -15.79 -48.46 -12.06
C LYS A 70 -15.88 -47.82 -13.46
N ALA A 71 -16.72 -48.35 -14.35
CA ALA A 71 -16.92 -47.80 -15.67
C ALA A 71 -17.74 -46.50 -15.62
N PRO A 72 -17.48 -45.52 -16.51
CA PRO A 72 -18.31 -44.31 -16.65
C PRO A 72 -19.78 -44.65 -16.95
N ILE A 73 -20.71 -44.08 -16.17
CA ILE A 73 -22.14 -44.14 -16.49
C ILE A 73 -22.44 -43.01 -17.45
N MET A 74 -22.84 -43.35 -18.67
CA MET A 74 -23.18 -42.37 -19.71
C MET A 74 -24.65 -42.00 -19.63
N ASP A 75 -24.97 -40.72 -19.87
CA ASP A 75 -26.33 -40.24 -20.04
C ASP A 75 -26.80 -40.54 -21.47
N PRO A 76 -27.86 -41.36 -21.66
CA PRO A 76 -28.37 -41.73 -22.98
C PRO A 76 -28.81 -40.55 -23.84
N ALA A 77 -29.21 -39.43 -23.22
CA ALA A 77 -29.74 -38.26 -23.93
C ALA A 77 -28.62 -37.33 -24.43
N SER A 78 -27.57 -37.13 -23.64
CA SER A 78 -26.49 -36.19 -23.96
C SER A 78 -25.24 -36.87 -24.53
N GLY A 79 -25.13 -38.20 -24.43
CA GLY A 79 -23.93 -38.96 -24.83
C GLY A 79 -22.69 -38.62 -23.99
N LYS A 80 -22.85 -37.85 -22.90
CA LYS A 80 -21.78 -37.46 -21.97
C LYS A 80 -21.88 -38.30 -20.69
N GLN A 81 -20.78 -38.38 -19.94
CA GLN A 81 -20.81 -39.03 -18.64
C GLN A 81 -21.79 -38.31 -17.72
N LYS A 82 -22.72 -39.05 -17.12
CA LYS A 82 -23.71 -38.52 -16.19
C LYS A 82 -23.00 -37.92 -14.98
N ILE A 83 -23.47 -36.79 -14.46
CA ILE A 83 -22.93 -36.18 -13.25
C ILE A 83 -23.84 -36.52 -12.06
N ASN A 84 -23.25 -37.08 -11.01
CA ASN A 84 -23.91 -37.30 -9.73
C ASN A 84 -23.79 -36.04 -8.87
N TRP A 85 -24.84 -35.22 -8.89
CA TRP A 85 -24.96 -34.01 -8.07
C TRP A 85 -25.21 -34.37 -6.60
N MET A 86 -24.52 -33.68 -5.70
CA MET A 86 -24.74 -33.85 -4.27
C MET A 86 -26.11 -33.26 -3.85
N PRO A 87 -26.86 -33.93 -2.96
CA PRO A 87 -28.20 -33.49 -2.59
C PRO A 87 -28.22 -32.19 -1.77
N ARG A 88 -27.11 -31.89 -1.07
CA ARG A 88 -26.96 -30.68 -0.26
C ARG A 88 -25.94 -29.74 -0.91
N PRO A 89 -26.26 -28.44 -1.04
CA PRO A 89 -25.28 -27.43 -1.44
C PRO A 89 -24.03 -27.42 -0.55
N GLN A 90 -22.88 -27.20 -1.17
CA GLN A 90 -21.56 -27.17 -0.52
C GLN A 90 -21.03 -25.75 -0.43
N ILE A 91 -20.10 -25.48 0.48
CA ILE A 91 -19.47 -24.16 0.61
C ILE A 91 -18.28 -24.01 -0.35
N GLY A 92 -18.41 -23.15 -1.36
CA GLY A 92 -17.34 -22.95 -2.36
C GLY A 92 -16.03 -22.41 -1.79
N CYS A 93 -16.05 -21.81 -0.59
CA CYS A 93 -14.85 -21.28 0.04
C CYS A 93 -13.93 -22.32 0.68
N ALA A 94 -14.46 -23.49 1.07
CA ALA A 94 -13.69 -24.56 1.73
C ALA A 94 -13.65 -25.85 0.90
N THR A 95 -14.47 -25.94 -0.15
CA THR A 95 -14.38 -27.04 -1.11
C THR A 95 -13.18 -26.81 -2.02
N ASN A 96 -12.22 -27.74 -2.00
CA ASN A 96 -11.10 -27.75 -2.93
C ASN A 96 -11.50 -28.40 -4.27
N VAL A 97 -10.86 -27.95 -5.34
CA VAL A 97 -10.98 -28.57 -6.66
C VAL A 97 -10.40 -29.97 -6.67
N SER A 98 -11.10 -30.89 -7.36
CA SER A 98 -10.67 -32.26 -7.61
C SER A 98 -10.89 -32.62 -9.08
N PRO A 99 -10.13 -33.58 -9.65
CA PRO A 99 -10.32 -33.98 -11.05
C PRO A 99 -11.78 -34.35 -11.34
N GLY A 100 -12.33 -33.79 -12.43
CA GLY A 100 -13.71 -34.06 -12.86
C GLY A 100 -14.78 -33.37 -12.02
N LEU A 101 -14.41 -32.51 -11.07
CA LEU A 101 -15.38 -31.73 -10.30
C LEU A 101 -16.26 -30.86 -11.20
N HIS A 102 -17.57 -30.98 -11.05
CA HIS A 102 -18.55 -30.13 -11.71
C HIS A 102 -19.23 -29.23 -10.67
N VAL A 103 -19.33 -27.95 -10.99
CA VAL A 103 -19.91 -26.93 -10.12
C VAL A 103 -21.00 -26.18 -10.85
N ARG A 104 -22.15 -25.97 -10.20
CA ARG A 104 -23.19 -25.05 -10.66
C ARG A 104 -23.42 -23.95 -9.63
N THR A 105 -23.48 -22.71 -10.08
CA THR A 105 -23.60 -21.54 -9.20
C THR A 105 -24.91 -20.77 -9.35
N THR A 106 -25.74 -21.11 -10.34
CA THR A 106 -26.92 -20.33 -10.75
C THR A 106 -28.24 -21.12 -10.76
N THR A 107 -28.26 -22.34 -10.20
CA THR A 107 -29.47 -23.16 -10.16
C THR A 107 -30.55 -22.55 -9.25
N PRO A 108 -31.83 -22.92 -9.44
CA PRO A 108 -32.91 -22.47 -8.55
C PRO A 108 -32.66 -22.79 -7.06
N GLN A 109 -32.08 -23.97 -6.76
CA GLN A 109 -31.74 -24.36 -5.40
C GLN A 109 -30.68 -23.42 -4.79
N ILE A 110 -29.63 -23.08 -5.54
CA ILE A 110 -28.57 -22.18 -5.05
C ILE A 110 -29.07 -20.75 -4.91
N LYS A 111 -29.94 -20.29 -5.82
CA LYS A 111 -30.61 -19.00 -5.68
C LYS A 111 -31.43 -18.93 -4.39
N ASP A 112 -32.28 -19.92 -4.13
CA ASP A 112 -33.10 -19.97 -2.91
C ASP A 112 -32.24 -20.04 -1.63
N CYS A 113 -31.15 -20.82 -1.65
CA CYS A 113 -30.22 -20.86 -0.52
C CYS A 113 -29.56 -19.51 -0.23
N ARG A 114 -29.12 -18.78 -1.26
CA ARG A 114 -28.50 -17.44 -1.10
C ARG A 114 -29.50 -16.42 -0.59
N GLU A 115 -30.72 -16.44 -1.12
CA GLU A 115 -31.82 -15.61 -0.65
C GLU A 115 -32.14 -15.89 0.83
N GLY A 116 -32.18 -17.16 1.24
CA GLY A 116 -32.40 -17.56 2.63
C GLY A 116 -31.26 -17.11 3.56
N VAL A 117 -30.00 -17.29 3.15
CA VAL A 117 -28.83 -16.80 3.90
C VAL A 117 -28.89 -15.28 4.05
N MET A 118 -29.21 -14.56 2.97
CA MET A 118 -29.34 -13.10 3.02
C MET A 118 -30.43 -12.66 3.99
N GLU A 119 -31.58 -13.34 4.01
CA GLU A 119 -32.65 -13.08 4.95
C GLU A 119 -32.22 -13.28 6.40
N PHE A 120 -31.50 -14.36 6.71
CA PHE A 120 -30.94 -14.58 8.06
C PHE A 120 -29.90 -13.54 8.45
N LEU A 121 -29.08 -13.04 7.52
CA LEU A 121 -28.13 -11.98 7.80
C LEU A 121 -28.82 -10.65 8.10
N LEU A 122 -29.93 -10.36 7.41
CA LEU A 122 -30.69 -9.11 7.56
C LEU A 122 -31.70 -9.15 8.72
N ILE A 123 -31.97 -10.31 9.30
CA ILE A 123 -33.00 -10.49 10.34
C ILE A 123 -32.78 -9.55 11.53
N ASN A 124 -31.56 -9.51 12.06
CA ASN A 124 -31.17 -8.67 13.20
C ASN A 124 -30.29 -7.49 12.78
N HIS A 125 -29.94 -7.36 11.49
CA HIS A 125 -29.18 -6.20 11.01
C HIS A 125 -30.05 -4.93 11.11
N PRO A 126 -29.50 -3.81 11.62
CA PRO A 126 -30.25 -2.59 11.85
C PRO A 126 -30.52 -1.85 10.54
N LEU A 127 -31.56 -1.01 10.52
CA LEU A 127 -31.88 -0.12 9.41
C LEU A 127 -31.02 1.16 9.43
N ASP A 128 -29.72 0.98 9.65
CA ASP A 128 -28.75 2.06 9.84
C ASP A 128 -28.16 2.57 8.51
N CYS A 129 -28.52 2.01 7.36
CA CYS A 129 -27.88 2.30 6.07
C CYS A 129 -27.68 3.81 5.78
N PRO A 130 -28.64 4.73 6.06
CA PRO A 130 -28.44 6.15 5.82
C PRO A 130 -27.33 6.79 6.68
N ILE A 131 -27.18 6.32 7.92
CA ILE A 131 -26.20 6.84 8.89
C ILE A 131 -24.91 6.02 8.92
N CYS A 132 -24.90 4.83 8.33
CA CYS A 132 -23.76 3.93 8.28
C CYS A 132 -22.65 4.52 7.39
N ASP A 133 -21.42 4.54 7.89
CA ASP A 133 -20.27 5.08 7.16
C ASP A 133 -19.86 4.21 5.95
N GLN A 134 -20.02 2.89 6.08
CA GLN A 134 -19.75 1.92 5.02
C GLN A 134 -20.77 1.96 3.89
N ALA A 135 -21.84 2.74 4.00
CA ALA A 135 -22.85 2.83 2.95
C ALA A 135 -22.18 3.24 1.62
N GLY A 136 -22.54 2.54 0.53
CA GLY A 136 -21.93 2.73 -0.79
C GLY A 136 -20.69 1.88 -1.06
N GLU A 137 -20.06 1.32 -0.03
CA GLU A 137 -18.97 0.31 -0.13
C GLU A 137 -19.23 -0.91 0.77
N CYS A 138 -20.49 -1.14 1.11
CA CYS A 138 -20.91 -2.22 1.99
C CYS A 138 -21.23 -3.47 1.17
N LYS A 139 -20.46 -4.55 1.37
CA LYS A 139 -20.71 -5.84 0.70
C LYS A 139 -22.07 -6.44 1.07
N LEU A 140 -22.59 -6.15 2.27
CA LEU A 140 -23.94 -6.58 2.63
C LEU A 140 -25.01 -5.89 1.78
N GLN A 141 -24.88 -4.59 1.52
CA GLN A 141 -25.81 -3.85 0.66
C GLN A 141 -25.73 -4.34 -0.80
N GLU A 142 -24.52 -4.49 -1.33
CA GLU A 142 -24.30 -4.97 -2.70
C GLU A 142 -24.93 -6.36 -2.91
N GLN A 143 -24.58 -7.32 -2.04
CA GLN A 143 -25.05 -8.70 -2.18
C GLN A 143 -26.54 -8.84 -1.82
N ALA A 144 -27.09 -8.03 -0.91
CA ALA A 144 -28.53 -8.02 -0.65
C ALA A 144 -29.33 -7.55 -1.88
N THR A 145 -28.80 -6.58 -2.62
CA THR A 145 -29.42 -6.10 -3.85
C THR A 145 -29.34 -7.13 -4.98
N GLN A 146 -28.23 -7.86 -5.08
CA GLN A 146 -28.00 -8.83 -6.17
C GLN A 146 -28.60 -10.22 -5.91
N TYR A 147 -28.57 -10.70 -4.66
CA TYR A 147 -28.89 -12.07 -4.29
C TYR A 147 -29.98 -12.18 -3.22
N GLY A 148 -30.53 -11.06 -2.74
CA GLY A 148 -31.63 -11.04 -1.78
C GLY A 148 -33.01 -11.03 -2.45
N ARG A 149 -34.06 -11.28 -1.66
CA ARG A 149 -35.47 -11.34 -2.12
C ARG A 149 -36.09 -9.98 -2.46
N GLY A 150 -35.46 -8.88 -2.04
CA GLY A 150 -35.98 -7.52 -2.22
C GLY A 150 -37.06 -7.07 -1.21
N TYR A 151 -37.57 -7.98 -0.37
CA TYR A 151 -38.50 -7.67 0.72
C TYR A 151 -38.16 -8.47 1.98
N SER A 152 -38.57 -7.97 3.15
CA SER A 152 -38.41 -8.67 4.44
C SER A 152 -39.73 -9.35 4.82
N ARG A 153 -39.64 -10.55 5.39
CA ARG A 153 -40.77 -11.24 6.06
C ARG A 153 -40.71 -11.08 7.59
N PHE A 154 -39.58 -10.58 8.11
CA PHE A 154 -39.37 -10.41 9.55
C PHE A 154 -40.07 -9.15 10.05
N VAL A 155 -41.07 -9.34 10.91
CA VAL A 155 -41.90 -8.27 11.53
C VAL A 155 -41.71 -8.17 13.04
N GLU A 156 -40.85 -9.00 13.61
CA GLU A 156 -40.55 -9.03 15.04
C GLU A 156 -39.53 -7.96 15.45
N GLN A 157 -39.33 -7.82 16.75
CA GLN A 157 -38.30 -6.94 17.28
C GLN A 157 -36.89 -7.49 17.00
N LYS A 158 -36.05 -6.66 16.40
CA LYS A 158 -34.63 -6.97 16.17
C LYS A 158 -33.85 -6.94 17.49
N ASN A 159 -32.83 -7.78 17.58
CA ASN A 159 -31.89 -7.73 18.69
C ASN A 159 -31.13 -6.39 18.70
N VAL A 160 -31.07 -5.78 19.89
CA VAL A 160 -30.29 -4.57 20.14
C VAL A 160 -28.94 -4.98 20.72
N LYS A 161 -27.86 -4.41 20.19
CA LYS A 161 -26.47 -4.70 20.61
C LYS A 161 -25.72 -3.39 20.87
N PRO A 162 -24.56 -3.43 21.56
CA PRO A 162 -23.78 -2.22 21.79
C PRO A 162 -23.43 -1.47 20.49
N LYS A 163 -23.64 -0.16 20.50
CA LYS A 163 -23.29 0.76 19.41
C LYS A 163 -22.26 1.76 19.90
N ARG A 164 -21.41 2.25 19.00
CA ARG A 164 -20.37 3.27 19.30
C ARG A 164 -19.42 2.83 20.42
N THR A 165 -19.07 1.55 20.45
CA THR A 165 -18.11 1.01 21.43
C THR A 165 -16.70 1.24 20.91
N PRO A 166 -15.84 2.00 21.61
CA PRO A 166 -14.43 2.11 21.23
C PRO A 166 -13.73 0.78 21.50
N LEU A 167 -13.14 0.18 20.46
CA LEU A 167 -12.30 -1.01 20.64
C LEU A 167 -10.83 -0.64 20.87
N GLY A 168 -10.45 0.58 20.52
CA GLY A 168 -9.11 1.12 20.66
C GLY A 168 -9.06 2.55 20.12
N PRO A 169 -7.86 3.14 19.95
CA PRO A 169 -7.73 4.55 19.55
C PRO A 169 -8.24 4.85 18.14
N ARG A 170 -8.29 3.84 17.27
CA ARG A 170 -8.52 4.01 15.82
C ARG A 170 -9.80 3.37 15.30
N VAL A 171 -10.46 2.52 16.08
CA VAL A 171 -11.60 1.70 15.60
C VAL A 171 -12.80 1.80 16.55
N MET A 172 -13.96 2.16 15.98
CA MET A 172 -15.26 2.13 16.63
C MET A 172 -16.07 0.93 16.16
N LEU A 173 -16.70 0.23 17.11
CA LEU A 173 -17.63 -0.87 16.88
C LEU A 173 -19.09 -0.43 17.01
N ASP A 174 -19.87 -0.65 15.97
CA ASP A 174 -21.33 -0.69 16.01
C ASP A 174 -21.77 -2.16 15.82
N ASP A 175 -21.87 -2.91 16.92
CA ASP A 175 -22.00 -4.37 16.90
C ASP A 175 -23.33 -4.87 16.33
N GLU A 176 -24.38 -4.06 16.36
CA GLU A 176 -25.65 -4.36 15.68
C GLU A 176 -25.44 -4.61 14.17
N ARG A 177 -24.45 -3.97 13.56
CA ARG A 177 -24.15 -4.14 12.14
C ARG A 177 -23.29 -5.37 11.89
N CYS A 178 -22.68 -5.97 12.92
CA CYS A 178 -21.78 -7.11 12.79
C CYS A 178 -22.56 -8.37 12.40
N ILE A 179 -22.10 -9.04 11.34
CA ILE A 179 -22.67 -10.31 10.85
C ILE A 179 -21.89 -11.56 11.30
N LEU A 180 -21.04 -11.41 12.33
CA LEU A 180 -20.28 -12.51 12.95
C LEU A 180 -19.43 -13.35 11.96
N CYS A 181 -18.90 -12.70 10.92
CA CYS A 181 -18.10 -13.37 9.87
C CYS A 181 -16.66 -13.74 10.29
N SER A 182 -16.25 -13.32 11.49
CA SER A 182 -14.94 -13.54 12.13
C SER A 182 -13.71 -13.06 11.35
N ARG A 183 -13.85 -12.25 10.29
CA ARG A 183 -12.69 -11.73 9.52
C ARG A 183 -11.73 -10.92 10.40
N CYS A 184 -12.25 -10.02 11.23
CA CYS A 184 -11.45 -9.19 12.14
C CYS A 184 -10.67 -10.03 13.16
N ILE A 185 -11.34 -11.01 13.79
CA ILE A 185 -10.74 -11.94 14.76
C ILE A 185 -9.58 -12.72 14.12
N ARG A 186 -9.82 -13.33 12.95
CA ARG A 186 -8.79 -14.07 12.22
C ARG A 186 -7.64 -13.19 11.79
N PHE A 187 -7.91 -11.97 11.32
CA PHE A 187 -6.86 -11.03 10.96
C PHE A 187 -5.96 -10.70 12.16
N CYS A 188 -6.55 -10.35 13.29
CA CYS A 188 -5.83 -10.06 14.52
C CYS A 188 -4.91 -11.21 14.93
N LYS A 189 -5.43 -12.44 14.91
CA LYS A 189 -4.68 -13.64 15.27
C LYS A 189 -3.62 -14.06 14.25
N GLU A 190 -3.97 -14.09 12.97
CA GLU A 190 -3.18 -14.73 11.91
C GLU A 190 -2.18 -13.76 11.27
N VAL A 191 -2.55 -12.48 11.13
CA VAL A 191 -1.75 -11.49 10.40
C VAL A 191 -1.09 -10.50 11.36
N ALA A 192 -1.88 -9.80 12.17
CA ALA A 192 -1.36 -8.82 13.12
C ALA A 192 -0.57 -9.47 14.29
N LYS A 193 -0.74 -10.78 14.49
CA LYS A 193 -0.14 -11.58 15.59
C LYS A 193 -0.47 -11.02 16.97
N ASP A 194 -1.65 -10.42 17.10
CA ASP A 194 -2.19 -9.86 18.33
C ASP A 194 -3.66 -10.31 18.48
N ASP A 195 -3.85 -11.45 19.15
CA ASP A 195 -5.16 -12.10 19.35
C ASP A 195 -5.98 -11.33 20.40
N VAL A 196 -6.52 -10.17 20.00
CA VAL A 196 -7.22 -9.22 20.87
C VAL A 196 -8.74 -9.22 20.71
N LEU A 197 -9.27 -9.68 19.57
CA LEU A 197 -10.71 -9.68 19.30
C LEU A 197 -11.31 -11.07 19.49
N GLY A 198 -12.52 -11.15 20.04
CA GLY A 198 -13.25 -12.40 20.23
C GLY A 198 -14.75 -12.21 20.18
N PHE A 199 -15.48 -13.31 19.94
CA PHE A 199 -16.92 -13.34 20.18
C PHE A 199 -17.20 -13.83 21.60
N ILE A 200 -18.10 -13.14 22.28
CA ILE A 200 -18.69 -13.59 23.55
C ILE A 200 -20.16 -13.94 23.33
N ASP A 201 -20.77 -14.58 24.33
CA ASP A 201 -22.12 -15.12 24.28
C ASP A 201 -22.36 -16.15 23.16
N ARG A 202 -23.61 -16.60 22.98
CA ARG A 202 -23.99 -17.64 22.02
C ARG A 202 -25.28 -17.28 21.29
N GLY A 203 -25.43 -17.81 20.07
CA GLY A 203 -26.62 -17.62 19.24
C GLY A 203 -26.77 -16.17 18.75
N SER A 204 -28.01 -15.70 18.65
CA SER A 204 -28.32 -14.36 18.14
C SER A 204 -27.83 -13.21 19.03
N PHE A 205 -27.41 -13.51 20.27
CA PHE A 205 -26.86 -12.55 21.23
C PHE A 205 -25.34 -12.46 21.19
N SER A 206 -24.65 -13.25 20.35
CA SER A 206 -23.20 -13.15 20.24
C SER A 206 -22.74 -11.75 19.83
N THR A 207 -21.76 -11.21 20.55
CA THR A 207 -21.19 -9.87 20.34
C THR A 207 -19.69 -9.93 20.11
N LEU A 208 -19.16 -9.00 19.31
CA LEU A 208 -17.72 -8.81 19.16
C LEU A 208 -17.20 -7.94 20.31
N THR A 209 -16.09 -8.34 20.93
CA THR A 209 -15.43 -7.53 21.97
C THR A 209 -13.91 -7.71 21.92
N CYS A 210 -13.18 -6.83 22.60
CA CYS A 210 -11.79 -7.05 22.96
C CYS A 210 -11.67 -8.02 24.15
N TYR A 211 -10.56 -8.75 24.22
CA TYR A 211 -10.18 -9.54 25.39
C TYR A 211 -10.08 -8.62 26.63
N PRO A 212 -10.53 -9.06 27.82
CA PRO A 212 -10.50 -8.24 29.02
C PRO A 212 -9.12 -7.62 29.29
N GLY A 213 -9.06 -6.30 29.47
CA GLY A 213 -7.83 -5.56 29.72
C GLY A 213 -6.98 -5.24 28.48
N LYS A 214 -7.41 -5.62 27.28
CA LYS A 214 -6.73 -5.26 26.02
C LYS A 214 -7.57 -4.31 25.17
N GLN A 215 -6.90 -3.57 24.30
CA GLN A 215 -7.52 -2.74 23.27
C GLN A 215 -6.96 -3.11 21.89
N LEU A 216 -7.74 -2.89 20.84
CA LEU A 216 -7.32 -3.00 19.46
C LEU A 216 -6.43 -1.80 19.09
N GLU A 217 -5.18 -1.84 19.52
CA GLU A 217 -4.21 -0.74 19.40
C GLU A 217 -2.94 -1.07 18.61
N ASN A 218 -2.79 -2.31 18.15
CA ASN A 218 -1.68 -2.70 17.28
C ASN A 218 -1.64 -1.85 15.99
N ASN A 219 -0.46 -1.75 15.38
CA ASN A 219 -0.22 -0.93 14.19
C ASN A 219 -0.88 -1.45 12.90
N TYR A 220 -1.84 -2.36 13.01
CA TYR A 220 -2.58 -2.93 11.89
C TYR A 220 -4.10 -2.92 12.13
N SER A 221 -4.57 -2.24 13.18
CA SER A 221 -5.97 -2.25 13.60
C SER A 221 -6.94 -1.80 12.50
N LEU A 222 -6.58 -0.84 11.66
CA LEU A 222 -7.46 -0.30 10.62
C LEU A 222 -7.68 -1.28 9.45
N ASN A 223 -6.83 -2.30 9.29
CA ASN A 223 -7.11 -3.39 8.35
C ASN A 223 -8.38 -4.15 8.74
N THR A 224 -8.77 -4.15 10.03
CA THR A 224 -10.04 -4.75 10.47
C THR A 224 -11.25 -3.97 9.94
N VAL A 225 -11.10 -2.66 9.70
CA VAL A 225 -12.11 -1.80 9.05
C VAL A 225 -12.19 -2.16 7.57
N ASP A 226 -11.06 -2.26 6.87
CA ASP A 226 -11.05 -2.55 5.42
C ASP A 226 -11.65 -3.93 5.08
N ILE A 227 -11.35 -4.95 5.89
CA ILE A 227 -11.86 -6.31 5.65
C ILE A 227 -13.28 -6.52 6.16
N CYS A 228 -13.81 -5.61 7.00
CA CYS A 228 -15.16 -5.73 7.51
C CYS A 228 -16.14 -5.60 6.34
N PRO A 229 -16.95 -6.64 6.03
CA PRO A 229 -17.85 -6.57 4.88
C PRO A 229 -19.07 -5.67 5.12
N VAL A 230 -19.18 -5.10 6.31
CA VAL A 230 -20.30 -4.32 6.85
C VAL A 230 -19.74 -3.14 7.64
N GLY A 231 -20.55 -2.12 7.91
CA GLY A 231 -20.12 -0.96 8.69
C GLY A 231 -20.11 -1.17 10.21
N ALA A 232 -19.72 -2.35 10.66
CA ALA A 232 -19.60 -2.67 12.08
C ALA A 232 -18.31 -2.11 12.68
N LEU A 233 -17.18 -2.26 11.99
CA LEU A 233 -15.91 -1.66 12.37
C LEU A 233 -15.67 -0.45 11.47
N THR A 234 -15.49 0.73 12.07
CA THR A 234 -15.28 1.99 11.35
C THR A 234 -14.09 2.74 11.92
N SER A 235 -13.36 3.45 11.06
CA SER A 235 -12.24 4.29 11.47
C SER A 235 -12.74 5.50 12.28
N THR A 236 -12.17 5.74 13.47
CA THR A 236 -12.49 6.93 14.27
C THR A 236 -12.17 8.22 13.52
N ASP A 237 -11.13 8.22 12.68
CA ASP A 237 -10.70 9.39 11.92
C ASP A 237 -11.56 9.65 10.68
N PHE A 238 -12.14 8.64 10.03
CA PHE A 238 -12.90 8.86 8.78
C PHE A 238 -14.41 8.93 9.00
N ARG A 239 -14.93 8.21 10.00
CA ARG A 239 -16.36 8.04 10.27
C ARG A 239 -17.10 9.37 10.22
N PHE A 240 -18.13 9.42 9.37
CA PHE A 240 -19.06 10.55 9.19
C PHE A 240 -18.45 11.82 8.59
N LYS A 241 -17.19 11.81 8.13
CA LYS A 241 -16.59 12.98 7.46
C LYS A 241 -16.98 13.11 5.99
N MET A 242 -17.14 11.98 5.28
CA MET A 242 -17.48 11.98 3.86
C MET A 242 -18.12 10.65 3.45
N ARG A 243 -18.88 10.65 2.34
CA ARG A 243 -19.36 9.41 1.71
C ARG A 243 -18.45 9.01 0.56
N VAL A 244 -18.25 7.71 0.40
CA VAL A 244 -17.25 7.15 -0.52
C VAL A 244 -17.51 7.42 -1.98
N TRP A 245 -18.78 7.54 -2.40
CA TRP A 245 -19.13 7.88 -3.78
C TRP A 245 -18.77 9.32 -4.17
N PHE A 246 -18.44 10.19 -3.21
CA PHE A 246 -17.92 11.52 -3.49
C PHE A 246 -16.40 11.59 -3.57
N LEU A 247 -15.70 10.53 -3.14
CA LEU A 247 -14.25 10.53 -3.06
C LEU A 247 -13.64 10.06 -4.37
N LYS A 248 -12.66 10.81 -4.84
CA LYS A 248 -11.76 10.38 -5.91
C LYS A 248 -10.72 9.43 -5.32
N GLN A 249 -10.52 8.29 -5.98
CA GLN A 249 -9.45 7.35 -5.68
C GLN A 249 -8.20 7.69 -6.50
N THR A 250 -7.03 7.63 -5.89
CA THR A 250 -5.75 7.78 -6.59
C THR A 250 -4.75 6.77 -6.05
N ASN A 251 -4.14 5.99 -6.95
CA ASN A 251 -3.14 5.01 -6.60
C ASN A 251 -1.87 5.71 -6.10
N SER A 252 -1.41 5.33 -4.92
CA SER A 252 -0.19 5.86 -4.31
C SER A 252 0.62 4.74 -3.64
N ILE A 253 1.72 5.13 -2.99
CA ILE A 253 2.65 4.24 -2.30
C ILE A 253 2.89 4.79 -0.89
N ASP A 254 2.93 3.90 0.09
CA ASP A 254 3.30 4.22 1.47
C ASP A 254 4.79 4.55 1.56
N THR A 255 5.11 5.70 2.15
CA THR A 255 6.48 6.21 2.31
C THR A 255 7.04 6.02 3.72
N GLU A 256 6.37 5.28 4.60
CA GLU A 256 6.82 5.07 5.97
C GLU A 256 8.16 4.30 6.06
N SER A 257 8.36 3.33 5.17
CA SER A 257 9.59 2.53 5.14
C SER A 257 9.89 2.00 3.73
N SER A 258 11.01 1.32 3.58
CA SER A 258 11.46 0.72 2.32
C SER A 258 10.55 -0.40 1.78
N VAL A 259 9.47 -0.80 2.47
CA VAL A 259 8.51 -1.81 1.95
C VAL A 259 7.75 -1.25 0.75
N GLY A 260 7.36 0.02 0.79
CA GLY A 260 6.58 0.66 -0.27
C GLY A 260 5.20 0.00 -0.48
N ALA A 261 4.42 -0.17 0.60
CA ALA A 261 3.09 -0.77 0.52
C ALA A 261 2.21 -0.01 -0.48
N ASN A 262 1.43 -0.71 -1.30
CA ASN A 262 0.60 -0.09 -2.31
C ASN A 262 -0.68 0.45 -1.66
N THR A 263 -1.06 1.69 -1.97
CA THR A 263 -2.16 2.39 -1.32
C THR A 263 -3.12 3.04 -2.31
N VAL A 264 -4.32 3.37 -1.83
CA VAL A 264 -5.29 4.24 -2.48
C VAL A 264 -5.52 5.44 -1.58
N VAL A 265 -5.30 6.63 -2.12
CA VAL A 265 -5.58 7.90 -1.47
C VAL A 265 -6.98 8.34 -1.88
N TRP A 266 -7.83 8.61 -0.88
CA TRP A 266 -9.20 9.06 -1.09
C TRP A 266 -9.31 10.54 -0.80
N SER A 267 -9.62 11.32 -1.83
CA SER A 267 -9.62 12.77 -1.75
C SER A 267 -10.84 13.40 -2.40
N ARG A 268 -11.18 14.61 -1.98
CA ARG A 268 -12.20 15.46 -2.61
C ARG A 268 -11.82 16.92 -2.40
N GLU A 269 -11.97 17.73 -3.46
CA GLU A 269 -11.76 19.19 -3.39
C GLU A 269 -10.39 19.57 -2.78
N GLY A 270 -9.34 18.81 -3.13
CA GLY A 270 -7.98 19.03 -2.64
C GLY A 270 -7.71 18.55 -1.21
N VAL A 271 -8.69 17.97 -0.52
CA VAL A 271 -8.54 17.43 0.83
C VAL A 271 -8.48 15.90 0.78
N ILE A 272 -7.49 15.32 1.46
CA ILE A 272 -7.40 13.87 1.68
C ILE A 272 -8.18 13.50 2.92
N TYR A 273 -9.07 12.50 2.81
CA TYR A 273 -9.92 12.06 3.91
C TYR A 273 -9.45 10.75 4.55
N ARG A 274 -8.89 9.84 3.75
CA ARG A 274 -8.35 8.56 4.22
C ARG A 274 -7.36 7.95 3.22
N ILE A 275 -6.54 7.04 3.70
CA ILE A 275 -5.71 6.15 2.88
C ILE A 275 -6.11 4.70 3.20
N THR A 276 -6.30 3.88 2.17
CA THR A 276 -6.59 2.44 2.29
C THR A 276 -5.53 1.63 1.54
N PRO A 277 -5.32 0.35 1.88
CA PRO A 277 -4.45 -0.52 1.10
C PRO A 277 -4.99 -0.73 -0.31
N ARG A 278 -4.07 -0.88 -1.26
CA ARG A 278 -4.32 -1.41 -2.60
C ARG A 278 -3.69 -2.78 -2.71
N ARG A 279 -4.42 -3.74 -3.28
CA ARG A 279 -3.93 -5.13 -3.34
C ARG A 279 -2.69 -5.25 -4.23
N ASN A 280 -1.59 -5.74 -3.68
CA ASN A 280 -0.40 -6.17 -4.41
C ASN A 280 0.21 -7.38 -3.72
N ASP A 281 -0.06 -8.57 -4.28
CA ASP A 281 0.34 -9.86 -3.71
C ASP A 281 1.87 -10.10 -3.70
N ALA A 282 2.65 -9.21 -4.34
CA ALA A 282 4.11 -9.26 -4.28
C ALA A 282 4.71 -8.34 -3.20
N VAL A 283 3.92 -7.47 -2.57
CA VAL A 283 4.42 -6.44 -1.64
C VAL A 283 3.65 -6.44 -0.33
N ASN A 284 2.37 -6.04 -0.34
CA ASN A 284 1.59 -5.84 0.88
C ASN A 284 0.35 -6.74 0.98
N ASP A 285 0.16 -7.66 0.04
CA ASP A 285 -1.09 -8.39 -0.13
C ASP A 285 -2.26 -7.41 -0.20
N THR A 286 -3.04 -7.27 0.87
CA THR A 286 -4.12 -6.27 0.99
C THR A 286 -4.03 -5.48 2.29
N TRP A 287 -2.88 -5.54 2.95
CA TRP A 287 -2.63 -4.97 4.27
C TRP A 287 -1.90 -3.64 4.16
N MET A 288 -1.99 -2.83 5.21
CA MET A 288 -1.24 -1.59 5.37
C MET A 288 -1.14 -1.26 6.86
N ALA A 289 0.03 -0.76 7.29
CA ALA A 289 0.23 -0.30 8.65
C ALA A 289 -0.62 0.95 8.96
N ASP A 290 -1.03 1.10 10.22
CA ASP A 290 -1.83 2.24 10.67
C ASP A 290 -1.03 3.54 10.62
N SER A 291 0.25 3.49 10.97
CA SER A 291 1.22 4.59 10.83
C SER A 291 1.27 5.15 9.40
N GLY A 292 1.40 4.29 8.40
CA GLY A 292 1.34 4.67 6.99
C GLY A 292 0.03 5.38 6.60
N ARG A 293 -1.10 4.98 7.20
CA ARG A 293 -2.41 5.59 6.91
C ARG A 293 -2.53 7.01 7.42
N LEU A 294 -1.70 7.40 8.39
CA LEU A 294 -1.68 8.73 8.98
C LEU A 294 -0.73 9.68 8.26
N LEU A 295 0.07 9.20 7.31
CA LEU A 295 1.04 10.04 6.59
C LEU A 295 0.39 11.23 5.87
N TYR A 296 -0.87 11.12 5.42
CA TYR A 296 -1.55 12.24 4.76
C TYR A 296 -1.74 13.46 5.66
N LYS A 297 -1.67 13.31 6.99
CA LYS A 297 -1.76 14.43 7.93
C LYS A 297 -0.65 15.45 7.71
N GLN A 298 0.51 15.02 7.18
CA GLN A 298 1.59 15.94 6.81
C GLN A 298 1.16 16.96 5.74
N VAL A 299 0.20 16.62 4.88
CA VAL A 299 -0.26 17.52 3.81
C VAL A 299 -0.84 18.82 4.38
N ALA A 300 -1.56 18.72 5.49
CA ALA A 300 -2.19 19.85 6.17
C ALA A 300 -1.47 20.24 7.47
N ALA A 301 -0.19 19.87 7.63
CA ALA A 301 0.57 20.20 8.82
C ALA A 301 0.80 21.72 8.91
N PRO A 302 0.78 22.31 10.13
CA PRO A 302 0.88 23.76 10.31
C PRO A 302 2.24 24.33 9.93
N ASP A 303 3.28 23.51 9.91
CA ASP A 303 4.66 23.82 9.54
C ASP A 303 4.96 23.62 8.05
N ARG A 304 3.94 23.42 7.20
CA ARG A 304 4.10 23.33 5.75
C ARG A 304 4.67 24.64 5.18
N LEU A 305 5.74 24.51 4.40
CA LEU A 305 6.31 25.63 3.65
C LEU A 305 5.44 25.92 2.41
N SER A 306 5.12 27.19 2.18
CA SER A 306 4.23 27.61 1.09
C SER A 306 4.78 28.77 0.23
N ALA A 307 5.91 29.36 0.58
CA ALA A 307 6.50 30.45 -0.20
C ALA A 307 8.01 30.26 -0.36
N ILE A 308 8.50 30.50 -1.57
CA ILE A 308 9.93 30.56 -1.85
C ILE A 308 10.50 31.78 -1.15
N THR A 309 11.62 31.61 -0.44
CA THR A 309 12.33 32.73 0.19
C THR A 309 13.79 32.77 -0.24
N VAL A 310 14.29 33.96 -0.54
CA VAL A 310 15.70 34.24 -0.82
C VAL A 310 16.16 35.28 0.20
N GLN A 311 17.14 34.90 1.03
CA GLN A 311 17.66 35.69 2.15
C GLN A 311 16.55 36.19 3.09
N GLY A 312 15.53 35.37 3.33
CA GLY A 312 14.38 35.70 4.17
C GLY A 312 13.31 36.57 3.51
N ALA A 313 13.53 37.06 2.29
CA ALA A 313 12.53 37.81 1.52
C ALA A 313 11.75 36.88 0.57
N ALA A 314 10.50 37.22 0.27
CA ALA A 314 9.69 36.47 -0.68
C ALA A 314 10.32 36.47 -2.08
N GLY A 315 10.37 35.30 -2.72
CA GLY A 315 10.97 35.10 -4.02
C GLY A 315 10.13 34.25 -4.97
N THR A 316 10.64 34.11 -6.18
CA THR A 316 10.16 33.18 -7.21
C THR A 316 11.22 32.12 -7.50
N LEU A 317 10.84 31.06 -8.20
CA LEU A 317 11.79 30.03 -8.61
C LEU A 317 12.95 30.60 -9.44
N ALA A 318 12.67 31.59 -10.30
CA ALA A 318 13.69 32.28 -11.08
C ALA A 318 14.68 33.06 -10.18
N SER A 319 14.17 33.78 -9.17
CA SER A 319 15.04 34.49 -8.22
C SER A 319 15.86 33.54 -7.34
N ALA A 320 15.30 32.40 -6.94
CA ALA A 320 15.99 31.37 -6.19
C ALA A 320 17.10 30.74 -7.02
N ALA A 321 16.84 30.43 -8.30
CA ALA A 321 17.84 29.92 -9.23
C ALA A 321 18.97 30.93 -9.46
N ALA A 322 18.66 32.21 -9.67
CA ALA A 322 19.67 33.26 -9.82
C ALA A 322 20.56 33.39 -8.58
N ALA A 323 19.96 33.44 -7.39
CA ALA A 323 20.71 33.49 -6.13
C ALA A 323 21.54 32.22 -5.90
N ALA A 324 21.01 31.05 -6.24
CA ALA A 324 21.73 29.78 -6.14
C ALA A 324 22.95 29.76 -7.06
N SER A 325 22.85 30.29 -8.28
CA SER A 325 23.99 30.42 -9.21
C SER A 325 25.14 31.21 -8.58
N THR A 326 24.84 32.34 -7.92
CA THR A 326 25.85 33.12 -7.19
C THR A 326 26.48 32.32 -6.04
N LEU A 327 25.68 31.56 -5.29
CA LEU A 327 26.18 30.71 -4.20
C LEU A 327 27.06 29.54 -4.70
N PHE A 328 26.76 29.00 -5.88
CA PHE A 328 27.55 27.93 -6.50
C PHE A 328 28.89 28.44 -7.02
N GLN A 329 28.95 29.68 -7.51
CA GLN A 329 30.20 30.31 -7.95
C GLN A 329 31.09 30.78 -6.78
N ALA A 330 30.52 30.93 -5.57
CA ALA A 330 31.25 31.39 -4.39
C ALA A 330 32.25 30.37 -3.82
N GLY A 331 32.20 29.11 -4.23
CA GLY A 331 33.15 28.07 -3.83
C GLY A 331 32.58 26.66 -3.91
N ALA A 332 33.27 25.72 -3.26
CA ALA A 332 32.90 24.31 -3.29
C ALA A 332 31.50 24.04 -2.72
N VAL A 333 30.74 23.21 -3.43
CA VAL A 333 29.36 22.83 -3.09
C VAL A 333 29.31 21.37 -2.62
N ALA A 334 28.49 21.10 -1.61
CA ALA A 334 28.09 19.75 -1.22
C ALA A 334 26.59 19.57 -1.45
N VAL A 335 26.18 18.37 -1.84
CA VAL A 335 24.76 18.03 -2.05
C VAL A 335 24.35 16.96 -1.05
N VAL A 336 23.26 17.22 -0.33
CA VAL A 336 22.62 16.25 0.56
C VAL A 336 21.28 15.85 -0.06
N GLY A 337 21.25 14.65 -0.64
CA GLY A 337 20.05 14.06 -1.23
C GLY A 337 19.23 13.26 -0.20
N SER A 338 18.01 12.86 -0.59
CA SER A 338 17.11 12.09 0.27
C SER A 338 16.80 10.69 -0.26
N GLY A 339 16.81 9.70 0.64
CA GLY A 339 16.22 8.38 0.40
C GLY A 339 14.68 8.39 0.36
N ARG A 340 14.05 9.56 0.57
CA ARG A 340 12.60 9.79 0.44
C ARG A 340 12.20 10.47 -0.88
N SER A 341 13.18 10.96 -1.64
CA SER A 341 12.96 11.52 -2.98
C SER A 341 12.61 10.43 -3.98
N THR A 342 11.85 10.79 -5.03
CA THR A 342 11.52 9.85 -6.11
C THR A 342 12.74 9.49 -6.94
N VAL A 343 12.63 8.45 -7.78
CA VAL A 343 13.71 8.07 -8.71
C VAL A 343 14.05 9.23 -9.64
N GLU A 344 13.04 9.97 -10.10
CA GLU A 344 13.21 11.13 -10.98
C GLU A 344 13.95 12.27 -10.27
N GLU A 345 13.59 12.57 -9.03
CA GLU A 345 14.28 13.57 -8.20
C GLU A 345 15.72 13.16 -7.90
N GLN A 346 15.96 11.88 -7.58
CA GLN A 346 17.30 11.36 -7.32
C GLN A 346 18.18 11.44 -8.57
N PHE A 347 17.62 11.17 -9.74
CA PHE A 347 18.33 11.34 -11.01
C PHE A 347 18.71 12.80 -11.29
N LEU A 348 17.77 13.74 -11.12
CA LEU A 348 18.08 15.16 -11.28
C LEU A 348 19.08 15.65 -10.21
N THR A 349 19.00 15.13 -8.99
CA THR A 349 19.99 15.40 -7.94
C THR A 349 21.39 14.95 -8.34
N LYS A 350 21.50 13.79 -8.98
CA LYS A 350 22.77 13.29 -9.52
C LYS A 350 23.31 14.21 -10.62
N GLN A 351 22.45 14.65 -11.55
CA GLN A 351 22.86 15.59 -12.61
C GLN A 351 23.32 16.94 -12.04
N LEU A 352 22.64 17.45 -11.02
CA LEU A 352 23.02 18.67 -10.31
C LEU A 352 24.41 18.51 -9.66
N ALA A 353 24.61 17.41 -8.93
CA ALA A 353 25.88 17.13 -8.28
C ALA A 353 27.03 16.97 -9.29
N ALA A 354 26.79 16.27 -10.40
CA ALA A 354 27.77 16.10 -11.47
C ALA A 354 28.15 17.45 -12.12
N THR A 355 27.16 18.31 -12.39
CA THR A 355 27.36 19.66 -12.95
C THR A 355 28.20 20.52 -12.01
N LEU A 356 27.98 20.41 -10.70
CA LEU A 356 28.71 21.17 -9.67
C LEU A 356 30.05 20.54 -9.27
N GLY A 357 30.38 19.33 -9.74
CA GLY A 357 31.50 18.54 -9.22
C GLY A 357 31.39 18.26 -7.72
N ALA A 358 30.16 18.24 -7.18
CA ALA A 358 29.88 18.17 -5.76
C ALA A 358 29.86 16.73 -5.25
N ARG A 359 30.32 16.53 -4.01
CA ARG A 359 30.11 15.26 -3.30
C ARG A 359 28.64 15.16 -2.87
N VAL A 360 28.07 13.96 -3.05
CA VAL A 360 26.71 13.64 -2.61
C VAL A 360 26.76 12.89 -1.28
N SER A 361 25.86 13.22 -0.37
CA SER A 361 25.61 12.43 0.83
C SER A 361 24.11 12.20 0.98
N LEU A 362 23.72 11.02 1.46
CA LEU A 362 22.35 10.70 1.86
C LEU A 362 22.30 10.46 3.37
N VAL A 363 21.11 10.57 3.94
CA VAL A 363 20.87 10.32 5.37
C VAL A 363 20.17 8.98 5.55
N SER A 364 20.82 8.07 6.27
CA SER A 364 20.21 6.79 6.66
C SER A 364 19.21 7.00 7.79
N ARG A 365 18.06 6.34 7.70
CA ARG A 365 17.04 6.34 8.74
C ARG A 365 16.72 4.91 9.08
N VAL A 366 17.12 4.49 10.26
CA VAL A 366 16.93 3.11 10.71
C VAL A 366 16.02 3.11 11.92
N GLY A 367 15.04 2.21 11.91
CA GLY A 367 14.15 1.95 13.03
C GLY A 367 13.94 0.46 13.23
N GLN A 368 13.05 0.10 14.14
CA GLN A 368 12.67 -1.29 14.35
C GLN A 368 11.74 -1.76 13.22
N GLY A 369 12.06 -2.90 12.60
CA GLY A 369 11.15 -3.58 11.67
C GLY A 369 10.18 -4.51 12.40
N ASP A 370 9.02 -4.79 11.80
CA ASP A 370 7.94 -5.58 12.44
C ASP A 370 7.67 -6.95 11.78
N LYS A 371 8.48 -7.32 10.79
CA LYS A 371 8.35 -8.56 10.00
C LYS A 371 7.09 -8.67 9.14
N ILE A 372 6.27 -7.62 9.08
CA ILE A 372 5.06 -7.55 8.27
C ILE A 372 5.27 -6.51 7.17
N LEU A 373 4.92 -5.24 7.39
CA LEU A 373 5.01 -4.17 6.39
C LEU A 373 5.85 -2.98 6.84
N ILE A 374 6.50 -3.07 8.00
CA ILE A 374 7.42 -2.06 8.46
C ILE A 374 8.84 -2.61 8.43
N SER A 375 9.65 -2.03 7.54
CA SER A 375 11.06 -2.37 7.42
C SER A 375 11.93 -1.56 8.38
N ALA A 376 13.12 -2.06 8.67
CA ALA A 376 14.12 -1.35 9.46
C ALA A 376 14.62 -0.10 8.73
N ASP A 377 14.80 -0.17 7.40
CA ASP A 377 15.11 1.02 6.59
C ASP A 377 13.86 1.88 6.42
N ARG A 378 13.93 3.10 6.92
CA ARG A 378 12.86 4.11 6.87
C ARG A 378 13.00 5.06 5.68
N ASN A 379 13.87 4.72 4.72
CA ASN A 379 13.93 5.37 3.43
C ASN A 379 13.13 4.56 2.40
N PRO A 380 12.01 5.07 1.88
CA PRO A 380 11.17 4.35 0.93
C PRO A 380 11.86 4.10 -0.42
N ASN A 381 12.93 4.83 -0.72
CA ASN A 381 13.59 4.82 -2.03
C ASN A 381 15.12 4.83 -1.97
N LEU A 382 15.72 4.18 -0.96
CA LEU A 382 17.17 4.02 -0.89
C LEU A 382 17.72 3.28 -2.13
N ARG A 383 17.01 2.24 -2.60
CA ARG A 383 17.40 1.51 -3.81
C ARG A 383 17.24 2.34 -5.08
N GLY A 384 16.35 3.32 -5.09
CA GLY A 384 16.30 4.33 -6.15
C GLY A 384 17.63 5.08 -6.30
N ALA A 385 18.24 5.47 -5.18
CA ALA A 385 19.49 6.22 -5.18
C ALA A 385 20.66 5.36 -5.69
N LEU A 386 20.64 4.06 -5.39
CA LEU A 386 21.60 3.07 -5.93
C LEU A 386 21.40 2.84 -7.43
N VAL A 387 20.16 2.60 -7.87
CA VAL A 387 19.82 2.32 -9.28
C VAL A 387 20.11 3.52 -10.18
N THR A 388 19.81 4.73 -9.73
CA THR A 388 20.13 5.97 -10.48
C THR A 388 21.64 6.26 -10.49
N GLY A 389 22.41 5.63 -9.60
CA GLY A 389 23.82 5.94 -9.37
C GLY A 389 24.06 7.28 -8.68
N LEU A 390 23.08 7.76 -7.91
CA LEU A 390 23.25 8.91 -7.01
C LEU A 390 24.21 8.60 -5.86
N ILE A 391 24.18 7.34 -5.41
CA ILE A 391 25.12 6.77 -4.44
C ILE A 391 25.62 5.42 -4.92
N ASP A 392 26.81 5.05 -4.47
CA ASP A 392 27.44 3.73 -4.65
C ASP A 392 27.59 2.95 -3.33
N THR A 393 27.49 3.67 -2.21
CA THR A 393 27.70 3.19 -0.85
C THR A 393 26.50 3.53 0.02
N LEU A 394 26.18 2.66 0.99
CA LEU A 394 25.05 2.89 1.89
C LEU A 394 25.30 4.09 2.80
N PRO A 395 24.29 4.96 3.00
CA PRO A 395 24.46 6.18 3.79
C PRO A 395 24.62 5.88 5.30
N SER A 396 25.19 6.84 6.02
CA SER A 396 25.20 6.88 7.47
C SER A 396 24.05 7.73 8.02
N ALA A 397 23.67 7.51 9.28
CA ALA A 397 22.66 8.33 9.94
C ALA A 397 23.14 9.77 10.22
N GLN A 398 24.45 9.93 10.43
CA GLN A 398 25.08 11.21 10.68
C GLN A 398 25.94 11.65 9.50
N LEU A 399 25.92 12.95 9.21
CA LEU A 399 26.70 13.58 8.15
C LEU A 399 28.07 14.06 8.67
N ALA A 400 28.78 13.21 9.42
CA ALA A 400 30.03 13.58 10.11
C ALA A 400 31.13 14.04 9.14
N ALA A 401 31.28 13.37 7.99
CA ALA A 401 32.25 13.75 6.97
C ALA A 401 31.97 15.14 6.36
N LEU A 402 30.70 15.45 6.12
CA LEU A 402 30.28 16.79 5.67
C LEU A 402 30.54 17.83 6.77
N GLY A 403 30.20 17.52 8.03
CA GLY A 403 30.48 18.39 9.17
C GLY A 403 31.96 18.73 9.30
N ALA A 404 32.85 17.74 9.15
CA ALA A 404 34.30 17.94 9.15
C ALA A 404 34.79 18.80 7.96
N ALA A 405 34.23 18.59 6.77
CA ALA A 405 34.56 19.39 5.58
C ALA A 405 34.12 20.86 5.73
N ILE A 406 32.97 21.10 6.37
CA ILE A 406 32.48 22.45 6.70
C ILE A 406 33.43 23.12 7.70
N GLU A 407 33.82 22.41 8.76
CA GLU A 407 34.75 22.92 9.77
C GLU A 407 36.13 23.26 9.17
N ALA A 408 36.61 22.44 8.25
CA ALA A 408 37.84 22.68 7.51
C ALA A 408 37.72 23.78 6.43
N GLY A 409 36.54 24.39 6.25
CA GLY A 409 36.29 25.43 5.24
C GLY A 409 36.32 24.94 3.79
N GLN A 410 36.24 23.62 3.59
CA GLN A 410 36.28 22.96 2.27
C GLN A 410 34.95 23.02 1.54
N VAL A 411 33.87 23.38 2.22
CA VAL A 411 32.51 23.55 1.65
C VAL A 411 32.03 24.96 1.97
N LYS A 412 31.53 25.67 0.96
CA LYS A 412 30.95 27.01 1.10
C LYS A 412 29.43 27.02 0.97
N THR A 413 28.89 26.09 0.18
CA THR A 413 27.46 25.99 -0.07
C THR A 413 26.98 24.55 0.09
N VAL A 414 25.83 24.35 0.72
CA VAL A 414 25.18 23.04 0.86
C VAL A 414 23.80 23.10 0.22
N VAL A 415 23.51 22.20 -0.71
CA VAL A 415 22.17 21.99 -1.26
C VAL A 415 21.54 20.81 -0.51
N ALA A 416 20.49 21.07 0.26
CA ALA A 416 19.78 20.07 1.05
C ALA A 416 18.41 19.79 0.43
N ILE A 417 18.19 18.55 -0.04
CA ILE A 417 16.97 18.13 -0.74
C ILE A 417 16.19 17.20 0.17
N GLY A 418 15.09 17.69 0.73
CA GLY A 418 14.19 16.93 1.59
C GLY A 418 14.81 16.51 2.93
N GLU A 419 15.94 17.08 3.32
CA GLU A 419 16.72 16.64 4.49
C GLU A 419 16.92 17.75 5.51
N ASP A 420 16.68 17.44 6.78
CA ASP A 420 17.06 18.30 7.90
C ASP A 420 18.48 17.95 8.35
N LEU A 421 19.44 18.77 7.94
CA LEU A 421 20.86 18.65 8.25
C LEU A 421 21.14 18.65 9.76
N ALA A 422 20.35 19.40 10.54
CA ALA A 422 20.50 19.43 11.99
C ALA A 422 20.11 18.07 12.61
N ALA A 423 18.98 17.51 12.17
CA ALA A 423 18.58 16.15 12.57
C ALA A 423 19.56 15.08 12.10
N ALA A 424 20.29 15.33 11.00
CA ALA A 424 21.37 14.48 10.50
C ALA A 424 22.75 14.75 11.16
N GLY A 425 22.78 15.51 12.27
CA GLY A 425 23.95 15.66 13.14
C GLY A 425 24.83 16.88 12.88
N LEU A 426 24.46 17.80 11.99
CA LEU A 426 25.18 19.07 11.86
C LEU A 426 24.77 20.04 12.96
N THR A 427 25.75 20.68 13.58
CA THR A 427 25.52 21.67 14.64
C THR A 427 25.10 23.03 14.04
N ALA A 428 24.41 23.86 14.83
CA ALA A 428 24.06 25.22 14.41
C ALA A 428 25.30 26.06 14.03
N ALA A 429 26.44 25.85 14.71
CA ALA A 429 27.70 26.51 14.39
C ALA A 429 28.24 26.12 13.02
N GLN A 430 28.11 24.85 12.62
CA GLN A 430 28.48 24.38 11.28
C GLN A 430 27.54 24.95 10.22
N LEU A 431 26.23 24.93 10.47
CA LEU A 431 25.24 25.48 9.53
C LEU A 431 25.47 26.98 9.28
N ALA A 432 25.86 27.75 10.30
CA ALA A 432 26.17 29.17 10.17
C ALA A 432 27.43 29.47 9.33
N LYS A 433 28.32 28.50 9.12
CA LYS A 433 29.56 28.67 8.33
C LYS A 433 29.34 28.54 6.82
N VAL A 434 28.19 28.04 6.38
CA VAL A 434 27.90 27.76 4.97
C VAL A 434 26.62 28.43 4.50
N SER A 435 26.50 28.61 3.20
CA SER A 435 25.24 29.03 2.58
C SER A 435 24.40 27.79 2.28
N ILE A 436 23.14 27.77 2.71
CA ILE A 436 22.26 26.61 2.50
C ILE A 436 21.17 26.94 1.48
N VAL A 437 21.00 26.05 0.50
CA VAL A 437 19.86 25.99 -0.42
C VAL A 437 19.00 24.79 -0.01
N TYR A 438 17.83 25.05 0.57
CA TYR A 438 16.94 24.03 1.09
C TYR A 438 15.74 23.83 0.17
N LEU A 439 15.54 22.59 -0.28
CA LEU A 439 14.33 22.14 -0.98
C LEU A 439 13.59 21.22 -0.02
N GLY A 440 12.32 21.50 0.29
CA GLY A 440 11.57 20.61 1.17
C GLY A 440 10.16 21.05 1.48
N THR A 441 9.43 20.18 2.19
CA THR A 441 7.98 20.31 2.37
C THR A 441 7.58 21.05 3.66
N HIS A 442 8.40 20.96 4.72
CA HIS A 442 8.08 21.44 6.06
C HIS A 442 9.23 22.27 6.64
N ALA A 443 8.88 23.22 7.50
CA ALA A 443 9.83 24.03 8.24
C ALA A 443 10.57 23.18 9.28
N ASN A 444 11.89 23.38 9.37
CA ASN A 444 12.80 22.74 10.30
C ASN A 444 14.04 23.61 10.52
N ALA A 445 14.96 23.15 11.37
CA ALA A 445 16.19 23.88 11.70
C ALA A 445 17.03 24.23 10.44
N THR A 446 17.08 23.35 9.45
CA THR A 446 17.79 23.60 8.18
C THR A 446 17.12 24.69 7.37
N SER A 447 15.79 24.67 7.23
CA SER A 447 15.04 25.71 6.50
C SER A 447 15.19 27.10 7.14
N VAL A 448 15.30 27.17 8.47
CA VAL A 448 15.52 28.42 9.22
C VAL A 448 16.92 28.97 8.98
N ALA A 449 17.93 28.09 8.89
CA ALA A 449 19.30 28.48 8.59
C ALA A 449 19.54 28.76 7.09
N ALA A 450 18.58 28.44 6.22
CA ALA A 450 18.77 28.51 4.78
C ALA A 450 18.73 29.92 4.21
N LYS A 451 19.66 30.21 3.29
CA LYS A 451 19.63 31.43 2.50
C LYS A 451 18.61 31.34 1.38
N ILE A 452 18.32 30.14 0.88
CA ILE A 452 17.30 29.92 -0.14
C ILE A 452 16.43 28.78 0.34
N VAL A 453 15.12 29.00 0.40
CA VAL A 453 14.13 27.97 0.70
C VAL A 453 13.21 27.87 -0.49
N VAL A 454 13.12 26.67 -1.05
CA VAL A 454 12.17 26.32 -2.11
C VAL A 454 11.21 25.27 -1.56
N PRO A 455 9.97 25.65 -1.22
CA PRO A 455 8.97 24.69 -0.78
C PRO A 455 8.66 23.70 -1.89
N THR A 456 8.65 22.41 -1.58
CA THR A 456 8.34 21.34 -2.54
C THR A 456 7.10 20.54 -2.16
N LEU A 457 6.79 19.51 -2.95
CA LEU A 457 5.55 18.75 -2.87
C LEU A 457 5.74 17.45 -2.07
N THR A 458 4.74 17.10 -1.28
CA THR A 458 4.67 15.78 -0.63
C THR A 458 4.35 14.70 -1.66
N VAL A 459 4.54 13.43 -1.29
CA VAL A 459 4.19 12.27 -2.14
C VAL A 459 2.73 12.27 -2.63
N PHE A 460 1.82 12.93 -1.91
CA PHE A 460 0.41 13.02 -2.28
C PHE A 460 0.09 14.15 -3.26
N GLU A 461 1.01 15.10 -3.41
CA GLU A 461 0.86 16.32 -4.21
C GLU A 461 1.62 16.26 -5.54
N LYS A 462 2.43 15.21 -5.75
CA LYS A 462 3.19 14.95 -6.97
C LYS A 462 2.99 13.53 -7.49
N ALA A 463 3.61 13.23 -8.62
CA ALA A 463 3.65 11.90 -9.22
C ALA A 463 5.11 11.50 -9.46
N GLY A 464 5.39 10.21 -9.43
CA GLY A 464 6.74 9.71 -9.62
C GLY A 464 6.85 8.23 -9.32
N THR A 465 8.08 7.78 -9.11
CA THR A 465 8.38 6.36 -8.86
C THR A 465 9.29 6.16 -7.65
N PHE A 466 9.11 4.99 -7.01
CA PHE A 466 9.96 4.50 -5.95
C PHE A 466 10.40 3.07 -6.24
N ILE A 467 11.61 2.72 -5.79
CA ILE A 467 12.17 1.38 -5.84
C ILE A 467 12.28 0.87 -4.41
N ASN A 468 11.38 -0.07 -4.07
CA ASN A 468 11.25 -0.62 -2.73
C ASN A 468 12.37 -1.62 -2.42
N GLN A 469 12.32 -2.23 -1.23
CA GLN A 469 13.33 -3.14 -0.73
C GLN A 469 13.57 -4.42 -1.53
N GLN A 470 12.66 -4.78 -2.42
CA GLN A 470 12.82 -5.92 -3.32
C GLN A 470 13.53 -5.53 -4.62
N PHE A 471 13.94 -4.27 -4.79
CA PHE A 471 14.22 -3.67 -6.11
C PHE A 471 12.99 -3.65 -7.03
N ARG A 472 11.78 -3.61 -6.45
CA ARG A 472 10.56 -3.43 -7.25
C ARG A 472 10.29 -1.95 -7.45
N ILE A 473 10.31 -1.52 -8.70
CA ILE A 473 9.91 -0.16 -9.08
C ILE A 473 8.39 -0.06 -9.15
N GLN A 474 7.84 0.98 -8.53
CA GLN A 474 6.40 1.23 -8.43
C GLN A 474 6.12 2.70 -8.70
N LYS A 475 5.01 2.97 -9.39
CA LYS A 475 4.55 4.33 -9.67
C LYS A 475 3.44 4.77 -8.73
N PHE A 476 3.39 6.07 -8.45
CA PHE A 476 2.29 6.72 -7.75
C PHE A 476 1.85 7.98 -8.50
N ALA A 477 0.58 8.35 -8.34
CA ALA A 477 0.01 9.52 -8.98
C ALA A 477 -0.36 10.60 -7.96
N ARG A 478 -0.41 11.85 -8.44
CA ARG A 478 -0.84 13.01 -7.68
C ARG A 478 -2.31 12.88 -7.27
N ALA A 479 -2.57 12.86 -5.96
CA ALA A 479 -3.92 12.77 -5.40
C ALA A 479 -4.58 14.15 -5.25
N VAL A 480 -3.84 15.12 -4.71
CA VAL A 480 -4.30 16.49 -4.44
C VAL A 480 -3.34 17.52 -5.04
N PRO A 481 -3.76 18.76 -5.31
CA PRO A 481 -2.82 19.82 -5.67
C PRO A 481 -1.94 20.20 -4.47
N GLY A 482 -0.72 20.66 -4.74
CA GLY A 482 0.13 21.27 -3.72
C GLY A 482 -0.37 22.64 -3.27
N PRO A 483 0.13 23.15 -2.12
CA PRO A 483 -0.20 24.48 -1.65
C PRO A 483 0.28 25.55 -2.64
N ALA A 484 -0.46 26.66 -2.73
CA ALA A 484 -0.05 27.79 -3.56
C ALA A 484 1.33 28.30 -3.12
N GLY A 485 2.22 28.50 -4.09
CA GLY A 485 3.60 28.96 -3.86
C GLY A 485 4.63 27.86 -3.61
N ALA A 486 4.22 26.61 -3.41
CA ALA A 486 5.13 25.47 -3.50
C ALA A 486 5.48 25.17 -4.97
N SER A 487 6.71 24.72 -5.18
CA SER A 487 7.25 24.35 -6.49
C SER A 487 7.20 22.84 -6.70
N ASP A 488 6.98 22.43 -7.94
CA ASP A 488 7.21 21.04 -8.34
C ASP A 488 8.71 20.70 -8.17
N ASP A 489 9.01 19.56 -7.54
CA ASP A 489 10.38 19.15 -7.23
C ASP A 489 11.24 19.03 -8.50
N LEU A 490 10.68 18.55 -9.61
CA LEU A 490 11.40 18.39 -10.87
C LEU A 490 11.72 19.76 -11.49
N ALA A 491 10.76 20.69 -11.43
CA ALA A 491 10.98 22.06 -11.88
C ALA A 491 12.03 22.78 -11.04
N ALA A 492 12.00 22.58 -9.71
CA ALA A 492 12.98 23.16 -8.80
C ALA A 492 14.39 22.64 -9.08
N LEU A 493 14.54 21.32 -9.23
CA LEU A 493 15.84 20.70 -9.51
C LEU A 493 16.37 21.08 -10.90
N SER A 494 15.53 21.05 -11.94
CA SER A 494 15.92 21.52 -13.28
C SER A 494 16.38 22.98 -13.29
N ALA A 495 15.70 23.86 -12.54
CA ALA A 495 16.11 25.27 -12.42
C ALA A 495 17.47 25.42 -11.72
N LEU A 496 17.77 24.59 -10.71
CA LEU A 496 19.08 24.58 -10.05
C LEU A 496 20.18 24.02 -10.95
N ILE A 497 19.90 22.99 -11.76
CA ILE A 497 20.84 22.45 -12.74
C ILE A 497 21.20 23.53 -13.76
N ALA A 498 20.20 24.24 -14.29
CA ALA A 498 20.43 25.36 -15.19
C ALA A 498 21.24 26.48 -14.51
N ALA A 499 20.94 26.81 -13.24
CA ALA A 499 21.69 27.79 -12.46
C ALA A 499 23.16 27.38 -12.20
N ALA A 500 23.43 26.07 -12.14
CA ALA A 500 24.78 25.51 -12.03
C ALA A 500 25.54 25.50 -13.39
N GLY A 501 24.90 25.91 -14.49
CA GLY A 501 25.48 25.89 -15.83
C GLY A 501 25.27 24.57 -16.59
N GLY A 502 24.41 23.68 -16.09
CA GLY A 502 24.03 22.44 -16.75
C GLY A 502 23.04 22.66 -17.90
N ALA A 503 22.87 21.63 -18.72
CA ALA A 503 21.88 21.66 -19.81
C ALA A 503 20.46 21.81 -19.26
N ALA A 504 19.60 22.54 -19.98
CA ALA A 504 18.20 22.68 -19.61
C ALA A 504 17.47 21.33 -19.72
N ILE A 505 16.95 20.84 -18.60
CA ILE A 505 16.16 19.60 -18.53
C ILE A 505 14.69 19.96 -18.37
N ALA A 506 13.85 19.47 -19.28
CA ALA A 506 12.40 19.65 -19.18
C ALA A 506 11.87 18.99 -17.89
N ALA A 507 11.07 19.74 -17.14
CA ALA A 507 10.58 19.36 -15.82
C ALA A 507 9.30 18.53 -15.86
N ASP A 508 9.13 17.68 -16.88
CA ASP A 508 7.99 16.77 -17.00
C ASP A 508 8.43 15.30 -16.94
N LEU A 509 7.56 14.46 -16.37
CA LEU A 509 7.85 13.04 -16.16
C LEU A 509 8.25 12.31 -17.46
N PRO A 510 7.53 12.45 -18.60
CA PRO A 510 7.95 11.83 -19.85
C PRO A 510 9.37 12.21 -20.30
N ALA A 511 9.73 13.49 -20.26
CA ALA A 511 11.06 13.95 -20.67
C ALA A 511 12.16 13.40 -19.76
N ILE A 512 11.95 13.40 -18.45
CA ILE A 512 12.92 12.85 -17.49
C ILE A 512 13.05 11.33 -17.66
N TRP A 513 11.94 10.63 -17.90
CA TRP A 513 11.98 9.19 -18.16
C TRP A 513 12.72 8.83 -19.44
N ALA A 514 12.67 9.68 -20.47
CA ALA A 514 13.46 9.48 -21.69
C ALA A 514 14.97 9.55 -21.40
N GLN A 515 15.41 10.49 -20.54
CA GLN A 515 16.82 10.60 -20.14
C GLN A 515 17.22 9.46 -19.19
N LEU A 516 16.39 9.13 -18.20
CA LEU A 516 16.59 8.00 -17.29
C LEU A 516 16.79 6.69 -18.06
N ALA A 517 15.94 6.40 -19.04
CA ALA A 517 16.04 5.20 -19.86
C ALA A 517 17.33 5.19 -20.72
N ALA A 518 17.81 6.35 -21.16
CA ALA A 518 19.05 6.44 -21.93
C ALA A 518 20.31 6.23 -21.05
N GLU A 519 20.28 6.71 -19.80
CA GLU A 519 21.48 6.77 -18.94
C GLU A 519 21.54 5.68 -17.85
N VAL A 520 20.40 5.08 -17.49
CA VAL A 520 20.31 4.08 -16.42
C VAL A 520 19.95 2.72 -17.04
N PRO A 521 20.93 1.80 -17.22
CA PRO A 521 20.71 0.53 -17.91
C PRO A 521 19.58 -0.31 -17.32
N ALA A 522 19.42 -0.30 -15.99
CA ALA A 522 18.37 -1.03 -15.29
C ALA A 522 16.95 -0.55 -15.62
N LEU A 523 16.82 0.66 -16.20
CA LEU A 523 15.54 1.31 -16.53
C LEU A 523 15.35 1.51 -18.04
N ALA A 524 16.24 0.97 -18.88
CA ALA A 524 16.34 1.32 -20.30
C ALA A 524 15.09 1.07 -21.15
N THR A 525 14.28 0.08 -20.78
CA THR A 525 13.04 -0.28 -21.51
C THR A 525 11.78 0.30 -20.87
N MET A 526 11.94 1.13 -19.83
CA MET A 526 10.87 1.56 -18.96
C MET A 526 10.49 3.02 -19.23
N THR A 527 9.20 3.31 -19.06
CA THR A 527 8.65 4.66 -19.05
C THR A 527 7.65 4.74 -17.91
N TYR A 528 7.41 5.93 -17.37
CA TYR A 528 6.38 6.12 -16.34
C TYR A 528 5.01 5.49 -16.71
N ARG A 529 4.66 5.50 -18.00
CA ARG A 529 3.39 4.93 -18.50
C ARG A 529 3.39 3.41 -18.54
N ASN A 530 4.49 2.77 -18.90
CA ASN A 530 4.54 1.31 -19.08
C ASN A 530 4.79 0.53 -17.77
N ILE A 531 5.16 1.21 -16.68
CA ILE A 531 5.23 0.61 -15.36
C ILE A 531 3.81 0.16 -14.95
N PRO A 532 3.56 -1.14 -14.73
CA PRO A 532 2.26 -1.64 -14.26
C PRO A 532 1.93 -1.11 -12.87
N ASP A 533 0.65 -1.10 -12.52
CA ASP A 533 0.20 -0.68 -11.18
C ASP A 533 0.71 -1.61 -10.06
N THR A 534 1.10 -2.84 -10.37
CA THR A 534 1.74 -3.79 -9.44
C THR A 534 3.27 -3.62 -9.34
N GLY A 535 3.84 -2.71 -10.12
CA GLY A 535 5.27 -2.52 -10.27
C GLY A 535 5.98 -3.65 -11.02
N LEU A 536 7.29 -3.48 -11.21
CA LEU A 536 8.18 -4.45 -11.86
C LEU A 536 9.40 -4.73 -10.99
N LEU A 537 9.84 -5.98 -10.97
CA LEU A 537 11.05 -6.37 -10.25
C LEU A 537 12.27 -6.08 -11.13
N LEU A 538 13.22 -5.28 -10.63
CA LEU A 538 14.49 -5.02 -11.29
C LEU A 538 15.55 -6.02 -10.84
N ASP A 539 16.62 -6.16 -11.63
CA ASP A 539 17.78 -6.96 -11.24
C ASP A 539 18.57 -6.24 -10.14
N GLY A 540 18.43 -6.72 -8.89
CA GLY A 540 19.16 -6.22 -7.73
C GLY A 540 20.56 -6.84 -7.54
N THR A 541 20.96 -7.79 -8.38
CA THR A 541 22.23 -8.53 -8.24
C THR A 541 23.47 -7.62 -8.10
N PRO A 542 23.60 -6.50 -8.82
CA PRO A 542 24.74 -5.60 -8.69
C PRO A 542 24.98 -5.05 -7.27
N TRP A 543 23.92 -4.99 -6.45
CA TRP A 543 23.98 -4.44 -5.09
C TRP A 543 23.84 -5.51 -4.00
N SER A 544 23.82 -6.80 -4.37
CA SER A 544 23.59 -7.91 -3.45
C SER A 544 24.64 -8.03 -2.33
N ALA A 545 25.85 -7.50 -2.53
CA ALA A 545 26.92 -7.49 -1.55
C ALA A 545 26.82 -6.35 -0.51
N LEU A 546 25.91 -5.37 -0.70
CA LEU A 546 25.75 -4.26 0.24
C LEU A 546 25.04 -4.72 1.52
N PRO A 547 25.50 -4.27 2.71
CA PRO A 547 24.95 -4.68 4.00
C PRO A 547 23.66 -3.90 4.32
N PHE A 548 22.58 -4.20 3.60
CA PHE A 548 21.24 -3.66 3.87
C PHE A 548 20.81 -3.97 5.32
N VAL A 549 20.19 -2.99 5.97
CA VAL A 549 19.78 -3.07 7.39
C VAL A 549 18.45 -3.81 7.58
N GLU A 550 17.75 -4.08 6.48
CA GLU A 550 16.41 -4.66 6.48
C GLU A 550 16.41 -6.13 6.91
N GLY A 551 15.49 -6.46 7.82
CA GLY A 551 15.16 -7.84 8.17
C GLY A 551 14.14 -8.48 7.22
N GLU A 552 13.71 -9.69 7.57
CA GLU A 552 12.55 -10.32 6.92
C GLU A 552 11.31 -9.44 7.10
N THR A 553 10.50 -9.33 6.04
CA THR A 553 9.16 -8.73 6.02
C THR A 553 8.24 -9.63 5.20
N LEU A 554 6.94 -9.29 5.07
CA LEU A 554 5.90 -10.18 4.53
C LEU A 554 6.30 -10.91 3.23
N HIS A 555 6.87 -10.18 2.26
CA HIS A 555 7.27 -10.72 0.95
C HIS A 555 8.75 -10.50 0.63
N TYR A 556 9.58 -10.20 1.63
CA TYR A 556 11.02 -10.00 1.43
C TYR A 556 11.82 -10.74 2.48
N LYS A 557 12.76 -11.56 2.01
CA LYS A 557 13.75 -12.23 2.84
C LYS A 557 15.12 -11.69 2.43
N PRO A 558 15.86 -11.04 3.34
CA PRO A 558 17.22 -10.61 3.02
C PRO A 558 18.08 -11.84 2.70
N ALA A 559 19.07 -11.67 1.82
CA ALA A 559 20.10 -12.68 1.66
C ALA A 559 20.75 -12.93 3.02
N ALA A 560 21.02 -14.20 3.37
CA ALA A 560 21.62 -14.53 4.65
C ALA A 560 22.87 -13.67 4.86
N ALA A 561 22.92 -12.92 5.97
CA ALA A 561 24.07 -12.12 6.30
C ALA A 561 25.31 -13.03 6.26
N PRO A 562 26.40 -12.66 5.57
CA PRO A 562 27.65 -13.38 5.77
C PRO A 562 27.94 -13.36 7.27
N ALA A 563 28.18 -14.54 7.84
CA ALA A 563 28.45 -14.69 9.26
C ALA A 563 29.49 -13.63 9.65
N LEU A 564 29.11 -12.70 10.53
CA LEU A 564 30.03 -11.72 11.09
C LEU A 564 31.19 -12.53 11.67
N ALA A 565 32.35 -12.45 11.03
CA ALA A 565 33.59 -12.96 11.60
C ALA A 565 33.79 -12.18 12.90
N THR A 566 33.54 -12.84 14.03
CA THR A 566 33.88 -12.36 15.35
C THR A 566 35.38 -12.06 15.35
N ALA A 567 35.73 -10.77 15.41
CA ALA A 567 37.09 -10.31 15.68
C ALA A 567 37.28 -10.18 17.19
#